data_AF-B8RIW2-F1
#
_entry.id   AF-B8RIW2-F1
#
_cell.length_a   1.000
_cell.length_b   1.000
_cell.length_c   1.000
_cell.angle_alpha   90.00
_cell.angle_beta   90.00
_cell.angle_gamma   90.00
#
_symmetry.space_group_name_H-M   'P 1'
#
loop_
_entity.id
_entity.type
_entity.pdbx_description
1 polymer ?
#
loop_
_entity_poly.entity_id
_entity_poly.type
_entity_poly.pdbx_seq_one_letter_code
_entity_poly.pdbx_strand_id
1 'polypeptide(L)'
;MVSVTSIAVVLAFAVISASSDDAVADSKQQYLKNKELCGKLLQVPAEAMEQYQRFEYPENHETFCYIRCIGILQGHFEDEQGLQVDKLFALSNMGKSKEEFTELVNGCQAQVGEDVSCYCHKAYIPLMCFWKQFREWKKTAGSGEEAA
;
A
#
# COMPACT_ATOMS: atom_id res chain seq x y z
N MET A 1 0.00 -52.50 -38.79
CA MET A 1 1.21 -51.69 -38.54
C MET A 1 0.76 -50.37 -37.97
N VAL A 2 0.96 -50.15 -36.66
CA VAL A 2 0.48 -48.96 -35.95
C VAL A 2 1.48 -47.83 -36.20
N SER A 3 1.06 -46.82 -36.97
CA SER A 3 1.84 -45.60 -37.20
C SER A 3 1.66 -44.68 -36.01
N VAL A 4 2.71 -44.50 -35.22
CA VAL A 4 2.74 -43.57 -34.08
C VAL A 4 2.95 -42.18 -34.64
N THR A 5 1.88 -41.46 -34.92
CA THR A 5 1.93 -40.03 -35.27
C THR A 5 1.07 -39.23 -34.30
N SER A 6 1.78 -38.45 -33.48
CA SER A 6 1.34 -37.23 -32.81
C SER A 6 0.29 -37.40 -31.72
N ILE A 7 0.78 -37.58 -30.49
CA ILE A 7 0.05 -37.19 -29.28
C ILE A 7 -0.06 -35.66 -29.32
N ALA A 8 -1.20 -35.14 -29.78
CA ALA A 8 -1.59 -33.77 -29.51
C ALA A 8 -1.90 -33.67 -28.01
N VAL A 9 -0.87 -33.47 -27.19
CA VAL A 9 -1.06 -32.99 -25.82
C VAL A 9 -1.49 -31.55 -25.96
N VAL A 10 -2.80 -31.32 -26.05
CA VAL A 10 -3.38 -30.01 -25.80
C VAL A 10 -3.20 -29.78 -24.29
N LEU A 11 -2.02 -29.29 -23.91
CA LEU A 11 -1.83 -28.59 -22.64
C LEU A 11 -2.68 -27.33 -22.75
N ALA A 12 -3.95 -27.45 -22.36
CA ALA A 12 -4.74 -26.31 -21.96
C ALA A 12 -4.03 -25.72 -20.74
N PHE A 13 -3.06 -24.82 -20.98
CA PHE A 13 -2.67 -23.86 -19.99
C PHE A 13 -3.93 -23.05 -19.71
N ALA A 14 -4.64 -23.42 -18.64
CA ALA A 14 -5.53 -22.50 -17.97
C ALA A 14 -4.64 -21.36 -17.48
N VAL A 15 -4.40 -20.37 -18.35
CA VAL A 15 -3.97 -19.05 -17.93
C VAL A 15 -5.11 -18.54 -17.06
N ILE A 16 -4.95 -18.70 -15.75
CA ILE A 16 -5.82 -18.05 -14.78
C ILE A 16 -5.50 -16.56 -14.93
N SER A 17 -6.26 -15.89 -15.79
CA SER A 17 -6.28 -14.45 -15.89
C SER A 17 -6.82 -13.95 -14.54
N ALA A 18 -5.94 -13.61 -13.60
CA ALA A 18 -6.36 -12.89 -12.41
C ALA A 18 -7.01 -11.59 -12.90
N SER A 19 -8.31 -11.43 -12.66
CA SER A 19 -9.00 -10.21 -13.03
C SER A 19 -8.49 -9.06 -12.16
N SER A 20 -8.53 -7.83 -12.67
CA SER A 20 -8.15 -6.65 -11.90
C SER A 20 -8.95 -6.52 -10.60
N ASP A 21 -10.21 -6.99 -10.62
CA ASP A 21 -11.12 -6.91 -9.49
C ASP A 21 -10.67 -7.84 -8.34
N ASP A 22 -10.20 -9.04 -8.68
CA ASP A 22 -9.67 -10.00 -7.72
C ASP A 22 -8.37 -9.49 -7.08
N ALA A 23 -7.49 -8.88 -7.88
CA ALA A 23 -6.22 -8.32 -7.38
C ALA A 23 -6.44 -7.12 -6.45
N VAL A 24 -7.42 -6.26 -6.75
CA VAL A 24 -7.78 -5.12 -5.89
C VAL A 24 -8.43 -5.60 -4.59
N ALA A 25 -9.31 -6.59 -4.65
CA ALA A 25 -9.94 -7.19 -3.47
C ALA A 25 -8.90 -7.86 -2.56
N ASP A 26 -7.95 -8.60 -3.12
CA ASP A 26 -6.86 -9.23 -2.37
C ASP A 26 -5.96 -8.18 -1.69
N SER A 27 -5.57 -7.13 -2.39
CA SER A 27 -4.78 -6.02 -1.82
C SER A 27 -5.50 -5.33 -0.65
N LYS A 28 -6.82 -5.09 -0.78
CA LYS A 28 -7.63 -4.54 0.31
C LYS A 28 -7.68 -5.51 1.51
N GLN A 29 -7.88 -6.79 1.26
CA GLN A 29 -7.92 -7.81 2.32
C GLN A 29 -6.56 -7.92 3.02
N GLN A 30 -5.45 -7.88 2.27
CA GLN A 30 -4.11 -7.91 2.83
C GLN A 30 -3.82 -6.68 3.69
N TYR A 31 -4.26 -5.50 3.27
CA TYR A 31 -4.17 -4.29 4.11
C TYR A 31 -4.92 -4.43 5.44
N LEU A 32 -6.14 -4.98 5.43
CA LEU A 32 -6.91 -5.22 6.66
C LEU A 32 -6.21 -6.25 7.57
N LYS A 33 -5.67 -7.33 7.00
CA LYS A 33 -4.87 -8.32 7.76
C LYS A 33 -3.63 -7.68 8.40
N ASN A 34 -2.91 -6.81 7.67
CA ASN A 34 -1.75 -6.10 8.21
C ASN A 34 -2.16 -5.16 9.36
N LYS A 35 -3.30 -4.48 9.26
CA LYS A 35 -3.85 -3.64 10.34
C LYS A 35 -4.11 -4.45 11.62
N GLU A 36 -4.74 -5.61 11.50
CA GLU A 36 -4.99 -6.49 12.65
C GLU A 36 -3.70 -7.06 13.24
N LEU A 37 -2.77 -7.50 12.38
CA LEU A 37 -1.49 -8.06 12.80
C LEU A 37 -0.65 -7.02 13.55
N CYS A 38 -0.53 -5.80 13.03
CA CYS A 38 0.16 -4.71 13.70
C CYS A 38 -0.50 -4.33 15.03
N GLY A 39 -1.83 -4.36 15.10
CA GLY A 39 -2.57 -4.15 16.35
C GLY A 39 -2.19 -5.17 17.42
N LYS A 40 -2.10 -6.45 17.03
CA LYS A 40 -1.67 -7.55 17.93
C LYS A 40 -0.20 -7.44 18.33
N LEU A 41 0.71 -7.21 17.38
CA LEU A 41 2.16 -7.16 17.62
C LEU A 41 2.54 -6.02 18.55
N LEU A 42 1.88 -4.87 18.41
CA LEU A 42 2.15 -3.67 19.21
C LEU A 42 1.25 -3.57 20.45
N GLN A 43 0.37 -4.55 20.67
CA GLN A 43 -0.59 -4.57 21.78
C GLN A 43 -1.44 -3.29 21.84
N VAL A 44 -1.88 -2.80 20.69
CA VAL A 44 -2.67 -1.57 20.58
C VAL A 44 -3.97 -1.71 21.38
N PRO A 45 -4.33 -0.74 22.25
CA PRO A 45 -5.58 -0.76 22.99
C PRO A 45 -6.79 -0.86 22.05
N ALA A 46 -7.86 -1.53 22.50
CA ALA A 46 -9.07 -1.73 21.70
C ALA A 46 -9.70 -0.40 21.24
N GLU A 47 -9.69 0.62 22.09
CA GLU A 47 -10.18 1.97 21.76
C GLU A 47 -9.40 2.60 20.60
N ALA A 48 -8.07 2.54 20.65
CA ALA A 48 -7.22 3.05 19.57
C ALA A 48 -7.41 2.23 18.28
N MET A 49 -7.57 0.91 18.38
CA MET A 49 -7.89 0.07 17.23
C MET A 49 -9.21 0.44 16.56
N GLU A 50 -10.24 0.82 17.33
CA GLU A 50 -11.53 1.27 16.79
C GLU A 50 -11.36 2.58 15.99
N GLN A 51 -10.59 3.54 16.52
CA GLN A 51 -10.24 4.77 15.81
C GLN A 51 -9.47 4.45 14.51
N TYR A 52 -8.47 3.57 14.59
CA TYR A 52 -7.66 3.18 13.44
C TYR A 52 -8.51 2.50 12.36
N GLN A 53 -9.51 1.70 12.72
CA GLN A 53 -10.45 1.09 11.77
C GLN A 53 -11.26 2.12 11.00
N ARG A 54 -11.58 3.27 11.60
CA ARG A 54 -12.20 4.43 10.94
C ARG A 54 -11.22 5.32 10.17
N PHE A 55 -9.96 4.90 10.06
CA PHE A 55 -8.88 5.67 9.43
C PHE A 55 -8.57 6.99 10.16
N GLU A 56 -8.83 7.03 11.47
CA GLU A 56 -8.43 8.13 12.34
C GLU A 56 -7.08 7.77 12.98
N TYR A 57 -6.03 8.52 12.67
CA TYR A 57 -4.67 8.26 13.12
C TYR A 57 -4.14 9.52 13.84
N PRO A 58 -4.32 9.63 15.16
CA PRO A 58 -3.85 10.78 15.94
C PRO A 58 -2.31 10.87 15.96
N GLU A 59 -1.79 12.08 16.14
CA GLU A 59 -0.35 12.32 16.16
C GLU A 59 0.27 11.97 17.52
N ASN A 60 0.42 10.68 17.77
CA ASN A 60 1.06 10.16 18.97
C ASN A 60 1.97 8.95 18.65
N HIS A 61 2.88 8.65 19.58
CA HIS A 61 3.91 7.64 19.38
C HIS A 61 3.36 6.24 19.05
N GLU A 62 2.28 5.81 19.72
CA GLU A 62 1.63 4.52 19.47
C GLU A 62 1.12 4.42 18.02
N THR A 63 0.44 5.47 17.55
CA THR A 63 -0.07 5.56 16.18
C THR A 63 1.08 5.58 15.18
N PHE A 64 2.17 6.29 15.49
CA PHE A 64 3.35 6.32 14.63
C PHE A 64 3.91 4.91 14.40
N CYS A 65 4.06 4.13 15.47
CA CYS A 65 4.58 2.78 15.38
C CYS A 65 3.60 1.84 14.68
N TYR A 66 2.29 2.04 14.86
CA TYR A 66 1.26 1.30 14.15
C TYR A 66 1.33 1.52 12.63
N ILE A 67 1.43 2.78 12.20
CA ILE A 67 1.56 3.15 10.79
C ILE A 67 2.87 2.62 10.20
N ARG A 68 3.99 2.74 10.93
CA ARG A 68 5.28 2.14 10.53
C ARG A 68 5.14 0.64 10.27
N CYS A 69 4.54 -0.10 11.21
CA CYS A 69 4.37 -1.54 11.08
C CYS A 69 3.60 -1.91 9.80
N ILE A 70 2.50 -1.22 9.51
CA ILE A 70 1.71 -1.48 8.30
C ILE A 70 2.54 -1.17 7.05
N GLY A 71 3.22 -0.02 7.02
CA GLY A 71 4.07 0.39 5.89
C GLY A 71 5.17 -0.63 5.58
N ILE A 72 5.82 -1.19 6.62
CA ILE A 72 6.83 -2.24 6.49
C ILE A 72 6.22 -3.54 5.98
N LEU A 73 5.09 -3.99 6.55
CA LEU A 73 4.43 -5.24 6.12
C LEU A 73 3.92 -5.19 4.67
N GLN A 74 3.57 -4.00 4.18
CA GLN A 74 3.22 -3.80 2.76
C GLN A 74 4.44 -3.61 1.86
N GLY A 75 5.63 -3.46 2.43
CA GLY A 75 6.85 -3.11 1.70
C GLY A 75 6.82 -1.69 1.12
N HIS A 76 5.94 -0.81 1.62
CA HIS A 76 5.83 0.58 1.20
C HIS A 76 6.84 1.49 1.89
N PHE A 77 7.39 1.05 3.01
CA PHE A 77 8.33 1.80 3.83
C PHE A 77 9.43 0.89 4.35
N GLU A 78 10.65 1.41 4.40
CA GLU A 78 11.83 0.80 5.03
C GLU A 78 12.50 1.86 5.91
N ASP A 79 13.02 1.46 7.07
CA ASP A 79 13.52 2.43 8.07
C ASP A 79 14.71 3.26 7.59
N GLU A 80 15.57 2.65 6.77
CA GLU A 80 16.78 3.25 6.25
C GLU A 80 16.54 4.06 4.98
N GLN A 81 15.58 3.63 4.15
CA GLN A 81 15.37 4.18 2.81
C GLN A 81 14.11 5.05 2.69
N GLY A 82 13.19 4.95 3.65
CA GLY A 82 11.91 5.63 3.61
C GLY A 82 10.87 4.95 2.71
N LEU A 83 10.04 5.75 2.05
CA LEU A 83 9.03 5.29 1.11
C LEU A 83 9.64 4.63 -0.12
N GLN A 84 9.11 3.47 -0.46
CA GLN A 84 9.60 2.63 -1.55
C GLN A 84 8.95 3.05 -2.88
N VAL A 85 9.53 4.07 -3.53
CA VAL A 85 8.99 4.76 -4.72
C VAL A 85 8.56 3.78 -5.83
N ASP A 86 9.38 2.79 -6.16
CA ASP A 86 9.08 1.84 -7.25
C ASP A 86 7.89 0.95 -6.93
N LYS A 87 7.80 0.46 -5.70
CA LYS A 87 6.69 -0.38 -5.24
C LYS A 87 5.39 0.40 -5.19
N LEU A 88 5.44 1.64 -4.68
CA LEU A 88 4.29 2.53 -4.63
C LEU A 88 3.80 2.92 -6.03
N PHE A 89 4.73 3.18 -6.97
CA PHE A 89 4.36 3.49 -8.36
C PHE A 89 3.68 2.31 -9.06
N ALA A 90 4.23 1.11 -8.88
CA ALA A 90 3.66 -0.11 -9.46
C ALA A 90 2.26 -0.43 -8.89
N LEU A 91 2.03 -0.14 -7.61
CA LEU A 91 0.73 -0.33 -6.96
C LEU A 91 -0.30 0.72 -7.42
N SER A 92 0.10 1.99 -7.46
CA SER A 92 -0.77 3.11 -7.82
C SER A 92 0.06 4.32 -8.22
N ASN A 93 0.26 4.51 -9.53
CA ASN A 93 0.92 5.68 -10.07
C ASN A 93 0.08 6.98 -9.98
N MET A 94 -1.18 6.90 -9.52
CA MET A 94 -2.09 8.05 -9.42
C MET A 94 -2.27 8.82 -10.75
N GLY A 95 -2.14 8.12 -11.89
CA GLY A 95 -2.19 8.71 -13.23
C GLY A 95 -0.98 9.59 -13.58
N LYS A 96 0.09 9.55 -12.79
CA LYS A 96 1.30 10.37 -12.96
C LYS A 96 2.38 9.64 -13.75
N SER A 97 3.26 10.40 -14.39
CA SER A 97 4.52 9.86 -14.90
C SER A 97 5.41 9.36 -13.77
N LYS A 98 6.45 8.58 -14.09
CA LYS A 98 7.39 8.09 -13.08
C LYS A 98 8.11 9.24 -12.38
N GLU A 99 8.45 10.28 -13.13
CA GLU A 99 9.14 11.47 -12.66
C GLU A 99 8.25 12.27 -11.70
N GLU A 100 7.02 12.59 -12.10
CA GLU A 100 6.04 13.33 -11.28
C GLU A 100 5.69 12.57 -9.99
N PHE A 101 5.55 11.24 -10.09
CA PHE A 101 5.29 10.41 -8.93
C PHE A 101 6.47 10.39 -7.96
N THR A 102 7.69 10.28 -8.48
CA THR A 102 8.91 10.30 -7.68
C THR A 102 9.06 11.63 -6.95
N GLU A 103 8.80 12.75 -7.63
CA GLU A 103 8.80 14.07 -7.02
C GLU A 103 7.77 14.18 -5.89
N LEU A 104 6.54 13.71 -6.09
CA LEU A 104 5.51 13.68 -5.07
C LEU A 104 5.95 12.88 -3.83
N VAL A 105 6.48 11.67 -4.04
CA VAL A 105 6.91 10.81 -2.93
C VAL A 105 8.09 11.44 -2.19
N ASN A 106 9.09 11.96 -2.90
CA ASN A 106 10.22 12.66 -2.30
C ASN A 106 9.78 13.91 -1.52
N GLY A 107 8.77 14.64 -2.00
CA GLY A 107 8.17 15.76 -1.28
C GLY A 107 7.51 15.35 0.04
N CYS A 108 6.97 14.14 0.14
CA CYS A 108 6.49 13.59 1.41
C CYS A 108 7.65 13.18 2.34
N GLN A 109 8.72 12.60 1.80
CA GLN A 109 9.90 12.21 2.59
C GLN A 109 10.66 13.42 3.16
N ALA A 110 10.75 14.51 2.40
CA ALA A 110 11.43 15.74 2.79
C ALA A 110 10.78 16.47 3.97
N GLN A 111 9.56 16.06 4.39
CA GLN A 111 8.88 16.63 5.57
C GLN A 111 9.37 16.03 6.89
N VAL A 112 10.18 14.97 6.85
CA VAL A 112 10.80 14.40 8.05
C VAL A 112 11.88 15.36 8.55
N GLY A 113 11.73 15.88 9.77
CA GLY A 113 12.75 16.75 10.38
C GLY A 113 14.08 16.03 10.59
N GLU A 114 15.20 16.74 10.42
CA GLU A 114 16.55 16.19 10.58
C GLU A 114 16.82 15.63 11.99
N ASP A 115 16.13 16.18 12.99
CA ASP A 115 16.24 15.82 14.41
C ASP A 115 15.35 14.64 14.82
N VAL A 116 14.45 14.19 13.94
CA VAL A 116 13.56 13.07 14.22
C VAL A 116 14.39 11.78 14.22
N SER A 117 14.69 11.24 15.39
CA SER A 117 15.48 10.00 15.54
C SER A 117 14.61 8.74 15.66
N CYS A 118 13.39 8.85 16.20
CA CYS A 118 12.50 7.71 16.37
C CYS A 118 11.99 7.17 15.02
N TYR A 119 12.27 5.90 14.72
CA TYR A 119 11.83 5.25 13.48
C TYR A 119 10.32 5.33 13.26
N CYS A 120 9.52 5.17 14.33
CA CYS A 120 8.07 5.28 14.23
C CYS A 120 7.66 6.66 13.70
N HIS A 121 8.24 7.73 14.25
CA HIS A 121 7.93 9.09 13.83
C HIS A 121 8.45 9.39 12.41
N LYS A 122 9.67 8.92 12.09
CA LYS A 122 10.23 8.98 10.72
C LYS A 122 9.31 8.34 9.68
N ALA A 123 8.65 7.24 10.03
CA ALA A 123 7.73 6.54 9.13
C ALA A 123 6.39 7.25 9.01
N TYR A 124 5.84 7.74 10.13
CA TYR A 124 4.51 8.32 10.17
C TYR A 124 4.35 9.51 9.21
N ILE A 125 5.28 10.46 9.25
CA ILE A 125 5.21 11.71 8.46
C ILE A 125 5.02 11.41 6.95
N PRO A 126 5.94 10.69 6.27
CA PRO A 126 5.84 10.48 4.84
C PRO A 126 4.70 9.53 4.47
N LEU A 127 4.41 8.50 5.27
CA LEU A 127 3.28 7.59 5.01
C LEU A 127 1.94 8.31 5.07
N MET A 128 1.74 9.18 6.06
CA MET A 128 0.50 9.95 6.20
C MET A 128 0.37 11.03 5.11
N CYS A 129 1.48 11.68 4.74
CA CYS A 129 1.51 12.58 3.59
C CYS A 129 1.09 11.84 2.30
N PHE A 130 1.72 10.70 1.98
CA PHE A 130 1.40 9.93 0.80
C PHE A 130 -0.06 9.44 0.81
N TRP A 131 -0.54 8.94 1.95
CA TRP A 131 -1.92 8.49 2.09
C TRP A 131 -2.94 9.62 1.89
N LYS A 132 -2.62 10.85 2.31
CA LYS A 132 -3.43 12.04 1.98
C LYS A 132 -3.48 12.27 0.47
N GLN A 133 -2.33 12.28 -0.22
CA GLN A 133 -2.28 12.44 -1.68
C GLN A 133 -3.11 11.38 -2.41
N PHE A 134 -2.94 10.11 -2.02
CA PHE A 134 -3.67 8.99 -2.60
C PHE A 134 -5.19 9.09 -2.39
N ARG A 135 -5.64 9.52 -1.19
CA ARG A 135 -7.06 9.74 -0.92
C ARG A 135 -7.65 10.86 -1.77
N GLU A 136 -6.95 11.98 -1.92
CA GLU A 136 -7.42 13.07 -2.78
C GLU A 136 -7.50 12.63 -4.24
N TRP A 137 -6.48 11.92 -4.74
CA TRP A 137 -6.52 11.34 -6.09
C TRP A 137 -7.71 10.39 -6.27
N LYS A 138 -7.97 9.50 -5.31
CA LYS A 138 -9.12 8.58 -5.39
C LYS A 138 -10.45 9.31 -5.46
N LYS A 139 -10.64 10.40 -4.71
CA LYS A 139 -11.86 11.21 -4.80
C LYS A 139 -12.03 11.78 -6.20
N THR A 140 -10.97 12.31 -6.79
CA THR A 140 -11.02 12.88 -8.15
C THR A 140 -11.16 11.84 -9.26
N ALA A 141 -10.59 10.65 -9.08
CA ALA A 141 -10.71 9.55 -10.03
C ALA A 141 -12.11 8.91 -9.97
N GLY A 142 -12.68 8.74 -8.77
CA GLY A 142 -14.03 8.20 -8.57
C GLY A 142 -15.13 9.15 -9.05
N SER A 143 -14.91 10.47 -9.05
CA SER A 143 -15.86 11.44 -9.63
C SER A 143 -15.93 11.41 -11.17
N GLY A 144 -15.10 10.59 -11.83
CA GLY A 144 -15.14 10.36 -13.28
C GLY A 144 -15.95 9.14 -13.72
N GLU A 145 -16.37 8.28 -12.79
CA GLU A 145 -17.11 7.04 -13.09
C GLU A 145 -18.65 7.20 -13.02
N GLU A 146 -19.15 8.37 -12.64
CA GLU A 146 -20.59 8.72 -12.74
C GLU A 146 -20.98 9.37 -14.08
N ALA A 147 -20.10 9.31 -15.10
CA ALA A 147 -20.35 9.88 -16.44
C ALA A 147 -20.14 8.89 -17.60
N ALA A 148 -20.43 7.61 -17.39
CA ALA A 148 -20.56 6.60 -18.45
C ALA A 148 -21.85 5.78 -18.29
#